data_AF-A0A226E366-F1
#
_entry.id   AF-A0A226E366-F1
#
_cell.length_a   1.000
_cell.length_b   1.000
_cell.length_c   1.000
_cell.angle_alpha   90.00
_cell.angle_beta   90.00
_cell.angle_gamma   90.00
#
_symmetry.space_group_name_H-M   'P 1'
#
loop_
_entity.id
_entity.type
_entity.pdbx_description
1 polymer ?
#
loop_
_entity_poly.entity_id
_entity_poly.type
_entity_poly.pdbx_seq_one_letter_code
_entity_poly.pdbx_strand_id
1 'polypeptide(L)'
;MDRRNGLISTRYLMLMAHLILAISCLMAREANVKASLPVHHTAEELHSKDTELIVGVALTISFLFLELITFGTGLTMFCSLTGAYSIMAHASGALLHAYFILDMWDCWLYWWIFGFTACLPFTVDLVAILVNFCLHDVKYKQ
;
A
#
# COMPACT_ATOMS: atom_id res chain seq x y z
N MET A 1 13.17 0.52 -25.88
CA MET A 1 12.99 -0.18 -24.58
C MET A 1 11.88 -1.20 -24.75
N ASP A 2 12.13 -2.46 -24.41
CA ASP A 2 11.08 -3.49 -24.42
C ASP A 2 9.95 -3.13 -23.46
N ARG A 3 8.70 -3.32 -23.89
CA ARG A 3 7.48 -3.01 -23.12
C ARG A 3 7.49 -3.66 -21.72
N ARG A 4 8.07 -4.87 -21.61
CA ARG A 4 8.21 -5.60 -20.34
C ARG A 4 9.13 -4.90 -19.34
N ASN A 5 10.23 -4.31 -19.81
CA ASN A 5 11.19 -3.61 -18.95
C ASN A 5 10.59 -2.31 -18.40
N GLY A 6 9.68 -1.68 -19.17
CA GLY A 6 8.92 -0.52 -18.71
C GLY A 6 8.03 -0.85 -17.50
N LEU A 7 7.27 -1.95 -17.56
CA LEU A 7 6.35 -2.35 -16.48
C LEU A 7 7.08 -2.63 -15.16
N ILE A 8 8.24 -3.27 -15.20
CA ILE A 8 9.05 -3.56 -14.00
C ILE A 8 9.48 -2.26 -13.32
N SER A 9 10.02 -1.31 -14.10
CA SER A 9 10.46 -0.02 -13.59
C SER A 9 9.29 0.81 -13.05
N THR A 10 8.17 0.86 -13.77
CA THR A 10 6.98 1.60 -13.33
C THR A 10 6.40 1.02 -12.04
N ARG A 11 6.35 -0.31 -11.88
CA ARG A 11 5.88 -0.94 -10.64
C ARG A 11 6.73 -0.54 -9.46
N TYR A 12 8.06 -0.61 -9.61
CA TYR A 12 8.99 -0.17 -8.56
C TYR A 12 8.74 1.30 -8.17
N LEU A 13 8.62 2.19 -9.16
CA LEU A 13 8.41 3.62 -8.90
C LEU A 13 7.09 3.88 -8.15
N MET A 14 6.00 3.19 -8.52
CA MET A 14 4.70 3.36 -7.84
C MET A 14 4.71 2.78 -6.43
N LEU A 15 5.33 1.62 -6.21
CA LEU A 15 5.54 1.05 -4.87
C LEU A 15 6.30 2.02 -3.97
N MET A 16 7.41 2.59 -4.47
CA MET A 16 8.21 3.55 -3.72
C MET A 16 7.45 4.86 -3.45
N ALA A 17 6.72 5.39 -4.44
CA ALA A 17 5.92 6.60 -4.25
C ALA A 17 4.84 6.40 -3.17
N HIS A 18 4.14 5.27 -3.20
CA HIS A 18 3.13 4.96 -2.20
C HIS A 18 3.75 4.78 -0.81
N LEU A 19 4.91 4.11 -0.70
CA LEU A 19 5.62 3.95 0.56
C LEU A 19 6.07 5.29 1.16
N ILE A 20 6.65 6.18 0.34
CA ILE A 20 7.09 7.51 0.79
C ILE A 20 5.91 8.34 1.29
N LEU A 21 4.77 8.28 0.60
CA LEU A 21 3.56 9.01 1.00
C LEU A 21 2.88 8.40 2.23
N ALA A 22 2.93 7.07 2.41
CA ALA A 22 2.49 6.43 3.65
C ALA A 22 3.34 6.88 4.85
N ILE A 23 4.67 6.95 4.69
CA ILE A 23 5.58 7.48 5.73
C ILE A 23 5.29 8.96 5.99
N SER A 24 5.07 9.75 4.94
CA SER A 24 4.74 11.17 5.05
C SER A 24 3.41 11.37 5.78
N CYS A 25 2.43 10.49 5.58
CA CYS A 25 1.17 10.49 6.32
C CYS A 25 1.38 10.20 7.81
N LEU A 26 2.28 9.28 8.16
CA LEU A 26 2.63 9.02 9.56
C LEU A 26 3.27 10.25 10.22
N MET A 27 4.11 10.96 9.47
CA MET A 27 4.73 12.21 9.94
C MET A 27 3.70 13.35 10.09
N ALA A 28 2.70 13.41 9.23
CA ALA A 28 1.63 14.42 9.25
C ALA A 28 0.45 14.08 10.19
N ARG A 29 0.46 12.90 10.83
CA ARG A 29 -0.70 12.35 11.56
C ARG A 29 -1.31 13.32 12.56
N GLU A 30 -0.50 14.08 13.30
CA GLU A 30 -1.00 14.94 14.38
C GLU A 30 -1.88 16.07 13.84
N ALA A 31 -1.54 16.61 12.67
CA ALA A 31 -2.35 17.63 12.02
C ALA A 31 -3.66 17.02 11.50
N ASN A 32 -3.57 15.86 10.84
CA ASN A 32 -4.73 15.16 10.28
C ASN A 32 -5.73 14.72 11.36
N VAL A 33 -5.25 14.14 12.46
CA VAL A 33 -6.11 13.67 13.55
C VAL A 33 -6.83 14.85 14.19
N LYS A 34 -6.13 15.95 14.48
CA LYS A 34 -6.74 17.16 15.07
C LYS A 34 -7.78 17.79 14.15
N ALA A 35 -7.53 17.79 12.85
CA ALA A 35 -8.45 18.34 11.86
C ALA A 35 -9.69 17.45 11.65
N SER A 36 -9.58 16.13 11.84
CA SER A 36 -10.71 15.19 11.75
C SER A 36 -11.67 15.22 12.96
N LEU A 37 -11.32 15.96 14.01
CA LEU A 37 -12.09 16.01 15.26
C LEU A 37 -12.95 17.28 15.35
N PRO A 38 -14.09 17.21 16.06
CA PRO A 38 -14.90 18.41 16.33
C PRO A 38 -14.14 19.41 17.22
N VAL A 39 -14.56 20.69 17.15
CA VAL A 39 -13.96 21.81 17.91
C VAL A 39 -13.94 21.51 19.42
N HIS A 40 -14.96 20.81 19.92
CA HIS A 40 -15.03 20.32 21.29
C HIS A 40 -14.81 18.81 21.28
N HIS A 41 -13.58 18.38 21.44
CA HIS A 41 -13.21 16.96 21.56
C HIS A 41 -12.67 16.67 22.95
N THR A 42 -12.83 15.41 23.37
CA THR A 42 -12.22 14.90 24.59
C THR A 42 -10.81 14.38 24.33
N ALA A 43 -9.99 14.27 25.38
CA ALA A 43 -8.66 13.67 25.27
C ALA A 43 -8.70 12.19 24.85
N GLU A 44 -9.78 11.49 25.20
CA GLU A 44 -9.98 10.08 24.87
C GLU A 44 -10.25 9.89 23.36
N GLU A 45 -11.12 10.71 22.78
CA GLU A 45 -11.41 10.68 21.33
C GLU A 45 -10.16 10.98 20.49
N LEU A 46 -9.35 11.95 20.93
CA LEU A 46 -8.07 12.28 20.29
C LEU A 46 -7.12 11.07 20.26
N HIS A 47 -6.93 10.43 21.41
CA HIS A 47 -6.04 9.27 21.52
C HIS A 47 -6.56 8.07 20.71
N SER A 48 -7.87 7.85 20.72
CA SER A 48 -8.49 6.78 19.93
C SER A 48 -8.26 6.98 18.43
N LYS A 49 -8.42 8.21 17.91
CA LYS A 49 -8.23 8.50 16.49
C LYS A 49 -6.77 8.51 16.06
N ASP A 50 -5.87 8.98 16.91
CA ASP A 50 -4.43 8.87 16.66
C ASP A 50 -3.99 7.40 16.58
N THR A 51 -4.45 6.57 17.53
CA THR A 51 -4.18 5.13 17.51
C THR A 51 -4.73 4.46 16.26
N GLU A 52 -5.97 4.77 15.88
CA GLU A 52 -6.61 4.25 14.66
C GLU A 52 -5.76 4.55 13.41
N LEU A 53 -5.34 5.80 13.24
CA LEU A 53 -4.54 6.22 12.09
C LEU A 53 -3.15 5.59 12.10
N ILE A 54 -2.47 5.53 13.27
CA ILE A 54 -1.16 4.89 13.40
C ILE A 54 -1.23 3.42 12.99
N VAL A 55 -2.24 2.68 13.47
CA VAL A 55 -2.41 1.26 13.14
C VAL A 55 -2.64 1.09 11.65
N GLY A 56 -3.54 1.87 11.06
CA GLY A 56 -3.80 1.82 9.62
C GLY A 56 -2.53 2.07 8.79
N VAL A 57 -1.80 3.15 9.08
CA VAL A 57 -0.59 3.52 8.33
C VAL A 57 0.54 2.51 8.55
N ALA A 58 0.70 1.98 9.75
CA ALA A 58 1.70 0.95 10.05
C ALA A 58 1.44 -0.34 9.25
N LEU A 59 0.18 -0.76 9.11
CA LEU A 59 -0.20 -1.90 8.28
C LEU A 59 0.09 -1.63 6.80
N THR A 60 -0.27 -0.43 6.30
CA THR A 60 0.06 0.01 4.93
C THR A 60 1.56 -0.10 4.66
N ILE A 61 2.40 0.50 5.51
CA ILE A 61 3.86 0.47 5.35
C ILE A 61 4.38 -0.98 5.37
N SER A 62 3.89 -1.81 6.29
CA SER A 62 4.31 -3.20 6.42
C SER A 62 4.00 -4.00 5.15
N PHE A 63 2.81 -3.83 4.57
CA PHE A 63 2.40 -4.55 3.37
C PHE A 63 3.16 -4.08 2.13
N LEU A 64 3.37 -2.77 1.99
CA LEU A 64 4.21 -2.22 0.92
C LEU A 64 5.66 -2.72 1.00
N PHE A 65 6.19 -2.84 2.22
CA PHE A 65 7.55 -3.36 2.42
C PHE A 65 7.65 -4.85 2.08
N LEU A 66 6.65 -5.65 2.46
CA LEU A 66 6.59 -7.07 2.08
C LEU A 66 6.47 -7.24 0.56
N GLU A 67 5.60 -6.47 -0.10
CA GLU A 67 5.49 -6.48 -1.57
C GLU A 67 6.78 -6.02 -2.25
N LEU A 68 7.51 -5.07 -1.65
CA LEU A 68 8.82 -4.65 -2.14
C LEU A 68 9.87 -5.77 -2.05
N ILE A 69 9.84 -6.58 -0.98
CA ILE A 69 10.72 -7.75 -0.82
C ILE A 69 10.39 -8.82 -1.86
N THR A 70 9.12 -9.18 -2.03
CA THR A 70 8.69 -10.22 -2.98
C THR A 70 8.94 -9.79 -4.43
N PHE A 71 8.74 -8.51 -4.74
CA PHE A 71 9.14 -7.91 -6.00
C PHE A 71 10.66 -7.93 -6.19
N GLY A 72 11.42 -7.46 -5.20
CA GLY A 72 12.89 -7.32 -5.29
C GLY A 72 13.65 -8.65 -5.36
N THR A 73 13.09 -9.71 -4.76
CA THR A 73 13.61 -11.09 -4.87
C THR A 73 13.26 -11.76 -6.20
N GLY A 74 12.42 -11.13 -7.02
CA GLY A 74 12.03 -11.63 -8.34
C GLY A 74 10.86 -12.61 -8.33
N LEU A 75 10.26 -12.91 -7.17
CA LEU A 75 9.16 -13.87 -7.05
C LEU A 75 7.92 -13.46 -7.86
N THR A 76 7.63 -12.16 -7.92
CA THR A 76 6.49 -11.62 -8.68
C THR A 76 6.87 -10.58 -9.74
N MET A 77 8.15 -10.21 -9.84
CA MET A 77 8.66 -9.19 -10.77
C MET A 77 8.28 -9.46 -12.24
N PHE A 78 8.24 -10.74 -12.63
CA PHE A 78 7.99 -11.14 -14.01
C PHE A 78 6.52 -11.43 -14.33
N CYS A 79 5.62 -11.34 -13.34
CA CYS A 79 4.19 -11.54 -13.56
C CYS A 79 3.54 -10.24 -14.09
N SER A 80 3.21 -10.22 -15.37
CA SER A 80 2.75 -8.99 -16.05
C SER A 80 1.38 -8.50 -15.57
N LEU A 81 0.44 -9.42 -15.26
CA LEU A 81 -0.90 -9.06 -14.77
C LEU A 81 -0.83 -8.51 -13.34
N THR A 82 -0.12 -9.21 -12.45
CA THR A 82 0.15 -8.74 -11.08
C THR A 82 0.86 -7.38 -11.11
N GLY A 83 1.83 -7.21 -12.00
CA GLY A 83 2.55 -5.94 -12.16
C GLY A 83 1.66 -4.79 -12.61
N ALA A 84 0.78 -4.99 -13.60
CA ALA A 84 -0.15 -3.96 -14.06
C ALA A 84 -1.16 -3.57 -12.96
N TYR A 85 -1.71 -4.54 -12.24
CA TYR A 85 -2.62 -4.29 -11.12
C TYR A 85 -1.94 -3.53 -9.96
N SER A 86 -0.75 -3.98 -9.56
CA SER A 86 0.07 -3.32 -8.52
C SER A 86 0.38 -1.86 -8.88
N ILE A 87 0.74 -1.57 -10.14
CA ILE A 87 0.94 -0.19 -10.63
C ILE A 87 -0.31 0.66 -10.40
N MET A 88 -1.49 0.19 -10.84
CA MET A 88 -2.74 0.94 -10.69
C MET A 88 -3.07 1.19 -9.22
N ALA A 89 -2.99 0.16 -8.39
CA ALA A 89 -3.36 0.24 -7.00
C ALA A 89 -2.43 1.16 -6.20
N HIS A 90 -1.11 1.09 -6.41
CA HIS A 90 -0.17 1.96 -5.71
C HIS A 90 -0.13 3.39 -6.27
N ALA A 91 -0.40 3.59 -7.57
CA ALA A 91 -0.62 4.93 -8.10
C ALA A 91 -1.83 5.59 -7.41
N SER A 92 -2.96 4.87 -7.32
CA SER A 92 -4.14 5.33 -6.58
C SER A 92 -3.84 5.54 -5.09
N GLY A 93 -3.10 4.65 -4.45
CA GLY A 93 -2.70 4.76 -3.05
C GLY A 93 -1.84 5.98 -2.77
N ALA A 94 -0.87 6.26 -3.65
CA ALA A 94 -0.06 7.47 -3.60
C ALA A 94 -0.93 8.74 -3.74
N LEU A 95 -1.80 8.79 -4.75
CA LEU A 95 -2.74 9.90 -4.95
C LEU A 95 -3.63 10.12 -3.72
N LEU A 96 -4.25 9.05 -3.21
CA LEU A 96 -5.14 9.11 -2.04
C LEU A 96 -4.41 9.52 -0.77
N HIS A 97 -3.18 9.07 -0.54
CA HIS A 97 -2.38 9.54 0.60
C HIS A 97 -2.03 11.03 0.47
N ALA A 98 -1.70 11.50 -0.73
CA ALA A 98 -1.46 12.93 -0.94
C ALA A 98 -2.70 13.76 -0.60
N TYR A 99 -3.88 13.34 -1.07
CA TYR A 99 -5.15 13.99 -0.70
C TYR A 99 -5.43 13.89 0.80
N PHE A 100 -5.24 12.72 1.41
CA PHE A 100 -5.44 12.51 2.84
C PHE A 100 -4.59 13.46 3.70
N ILE A 101 -3.35 13.73 3.28
CA ILE A 101 -2.44 14.67 3.96
C ILE A 101 -2.86 16.12 3.72
N LEU A 102 -3.22 16.48 2.49
CA LEU A 102 -3.48 17.89 2.12
C LEU A 102 -4.87 18.38 2.55
N ASP A 103 -5.86 17.51 2.47
CA ASP A 103 -7.28 17.82 2.71
C ASP A 103 -7.76 17.31 4.08
N MET A 104 -6.85 16.75 4.89
CA MET A 104 -7.08 16.38 6.29
C MET A 104 -8.34 15.52 6.50
N TRP A 105 -8.46 14.46 5.71
CA TRP A 105 -9.63 13.57 5.72
C TRP A 105 -9.84 12.86 7.06
N ASP A 106 -11.09 12.48 7.33
CA ASP A 106 -11.44 11.72 8.53
C ASP A 106 -10.64 10.42 8.64
N CYS A 107 -10.13 10.12 9.84
CA CYS A 107 -9.26 8.95 10.05
C CYS A 107 -9.92 7.61 9.67
N TRP A 108 -11.25 7.50 9.76
CA TRP A 108 -11.95 6.26 9.40
C TRP A 108 -11.87 5.95 7.89
N LEU A 109 -11.77 6.98 7.04
CA LEU A 109 -11.63 6.82 5.59
C LEU A 109 -10.30 6.15 5.22
N TYR A 110 -9.31 6.23 6.12
CA TYR A 110 -8.01 5.62 5.91
C TYR A 110 -8.10 4.10 5.71
N TRP A 111 -9.06 3.42 6.35
CA TRP A 111 -9.25 1.97 6.20
C TRP A 111 -9.59 1.57 4.76
N TRP A 112 -10.32 2.42 4.03
CA TRP A 112 -10.59 2.18 2.61
C TRP A 112 -9.33 2.36 1.76
N ILE A 113 -8.51 3.37 2.07
CA ILE A 113 -7.22 3.58 1.40
C ILE A 113 -6.32 2.35 1.61
N PHE A 114 -6.14 1.92 2.86
CA PHE A 114 -5.38 0.72 3.21
C PHE A 114 -5.91 -0.52 2.48
N GLY A 115 -7.22 -0.78 2.57
CA GLY A 115 -7.86 -1.96 2.01
C GLY A 115 -7.61 -2.09 0.51
N PHE A 116 -7.89 -1.04 -0.26
CA PHE A 116 -7.82 -1.10 -1.72
C PHE A 116 -6.41 -0.96 -2.30
N THR A 117 -5.52 -0.25 -1.61
CA THR A 117 -4.25 0.18 -2.22
C THR A 117 -3.00 -0.46 -1.60
N ALA A 118 -3.17 -1.18 -0.47
CA ALA A 118 -2.11 -1.96 0.17
C ALA A 118 -2.53 -3.41 0.46
N CYS A 119 -3.70 -3.64 1.07
CA CYS A 119 -4.16 -4.99 1.42
C CYS A 119 -4.47 -5.86 0.19
N LEU A 120 -5.27 -5.35 -0.75
CA LEU A 120 -5.60 -6.09 -1.97
C LEU A 120 -4.39 -6.32 -2.90
N PRO A 121 -3.52 -5.33 -3.18
CA PRO A 121 -2.28 -5.56 -3.95
C PRO A 121 -1.40 -6.64 -3.35
N PHE A 122 -1.16 -6.59 -2.04
CA PHE A 122 -0.36 -7.59 -1.36
C PHE A 122 -0.98 -8.99 -1.43
N THR A 123 -2.30 -9.12 -1.25
CA THR A 123 -2.97 -10.43 -1.38
C THR A 123 -2.89 -10.98 -2.81
N VAL A 124 -3.02 -10.14 -3.84
CA VAL A 124 -2.79 -10.56 -5.22
C VAL A 124 -1.34 -11.01 -5.45
N ASP A 125 -0.37 -10.33 -4.84
CA ASP A 125 1.04 -10.71 -4.89
C ASP A 125 1.27 -12.09 -4.25
N LEU A 126 0.70 -12.34 -3.06
CA LEU A 126 0.75 -13.64 -2.39
C LEU A 126 0.12 -14.77 -3.23
N VAL A 127 -1.03 -14.51 -3.86
CA VAL A 127 -1.67 -15.50 -4.75
C VAL A 127 -0.77 -15.81 -5.94
N ALA A 128 -0.12 -14.81 -6.53
CA ALA A 128 0.82 -15.02 -7.64
C ALA A 128 2.02 -15.88 -7.23
N ILE A 129 2.55 -15.67 -6.02
CA ILE A 129 3.63 -16.49 -5.44
C ILE A 129 3.18 -17.95 -5.31
N LEU A 130 2.01 -18.19 -4.70
CA LEU A 130 1.48 -19.54 -4.51
C LEU A 130 1.27 -20.26 -5.86
N VAL A 131 0.68 -19.57 -6.84
CA VAL A 131 0.49 -20.12 -8.20
C VAL A 131 1.82 -20.48 -8.84
N ASN A 132 2.84 -19.61 -8.74
CA ASN A 132 4.16 -19.90 -9.28
C ASN A 132 4.79 -21.14 -8.63
N PHE A 133 4.67 -21.32 -7.32
CA PHE A 133 5.15 -22.51 -6.63
C PHE A 133 4.40 -23.78 -7.06
N CYS A 134 3.07 -23.72 -7.18
CA CYS A 134 2.28 -24.86 -7.65
C CYS A 134 2.64 -25.26 -9.08
N LEU A 135 2.80 -24.29 -9.98
CA LEU A 135 3.20 -24.55 -11.38
C LEU A 135 4.62 -25.11 -11.47
N HIS A 136 5.53 -24.65 -10.62
CA HIS A 136 6.87 -25.22 -10.51
C HIS A 136 6.80 -26.69 -10.07
N ASP A 137 6.06 -27.01 -9.01
CA ASP A 137 5.92 -28.38 -8.51
C ASP A 137 5.35 -29.34 -9.58
N VAL A 138 4.32 -28.91 -10.32
CA VAL A 138 3.73 -29.70 -11.42
C VAL A 138 4.73 -29.95 -12.54
N LYS A 139 5.54 -28.95 -12.91
CA LYS A 139 6.48 -29.05 -14.04
C LYS A 139 7.67 -29.98 -13.76
N TYR A 140 8.13 -30.07 -12.51
CA TYR A 140 9.33 -30.84 -12.15
C TYR A 140 9.04 -32.20 -11.50
N LYS A 141 7.77 -32.53 -11.26
CA LYS A 141 7.33 -33.88 -10.86
C LYS A 141 6.95 -34.79 -12.05
N GLN A 142 6.93 -34.26 -13.27
CA GLN A 142 6.80 -35.03 -14.53
C GLN A 142 8.18 -35.30 -15.14
#